data_AF-A0A968TW46-F1
#
_entry.id   AF-A0A968TW46-F1
#
_cell.length_a   1.000
_cell.length_b   1.000
_cell.length_c   1.000
_cell.angle_alpha   90.00
_cell.angle_beta   90.00
_cell.angle_gamma   90.00
#
_symmetry.space_group_name_H-M   'P 1'
#
loop_
_entity.id
_entity.type
_entity.pdbx_description
1 polymer ?
#
loop_
_entity_poly.entity_id
_entity_poly.type
_entity_poly.pdbx_seq_one_letter_code
_entity_poly.pdbx_strand_id
1 'polypeptide(L)'
;MNCRKPNSQCSGVTPAHRSLAMAFKMVVCLMLAACTWTSPMAVAQSEPEALFPELNQLKPPVLLPPNPTLTVAPEGHFLVNGEPRYLLGQISYDYLNANHVPTPGYPDSLKWLYEKPLTYESAQRVGFDVMGVECTMNWMRTYVPSFNTRRYQPDEIEAHRLFIQQAELPVYIDCTGATWGQGALWNHKSKLPEEMFNSKGVQGAGNHWVAYSVTHPKGRAAYQAMWREAVESLRKHGGKPFVYELFNEPAYNDPSPYNRQLFAQRLQQQFGTIQNLNQAWKTQYDSFEAVSQFEKFTQSIGLFVEWHKFMEDVFVDVCELGVKTIREADPQPDVRICVQAMRWRQLPVDNINHYKLSKILSAISTTTGGPDMMLESHFYRSIGRGKPIHDGETYMGRTFESHRDQFWTQMGRGLNAKFRVQVEPAGVGPRMERTWSPGRSPLITTLPLVDAQSLRHTPKGIDRHDGCQARDAQGRRPILPPGSRHQARCGGAGFVPHPATGACHRTASS
;
A
#
# COMPACT_ATOMS: atom_id res chain seq x y z
N MET A 1 28.08 -46.70 56.14
CA MET A 1 28.35 -46.45 57.56
C MET A 1 28.88 -45.03 57.73
N ASN A 2 28.54 -44.43 58.86
CA ASN A 2 28.63 -43.03 59.29
C ASN A 2 30.02 -42.39 59.40
N CYS A 3 30.01 -41.04 59.41
CA CYS A 3 30.86 -40.09 60.16
C CYS A 3 32.36 -39.98 59.76
N ARG A 4 33.03 -38.82 59.69
CA ARG A 4 32.93 -37.49 60.34
C ARG A 4 33.83 -36.48 59.57
N LYS A 5 33.56 -35.17 59.71
CA LYS A 5 34.44 -34.03 59.29
C LYS A 5 35.70 -33.92 60.21
N PRO A 6 36.71 -33.07 59.86
CA PRO A 6 36.67 -31.68 60.33
C PRO A 6 37.16 -30.58 59.35
N ASN A 7 36.87 -29.36 59.79
CA ASN A 7 37.02 -28.00 59.24
C ASN A 7 38.38 -27.57 58.65
N SER A 8 38.33 -26.63 57.69
CA SER A 8 39.10 -25.38 57.80
C SER A 8 38.34 -24.22 57.14
N GLN A 9 38.42 -23.07 57.81
CA GLN A 9 37.76 -21.80 57.51
C GLN A 9 38.55 -21.03 56.44
N CYS A 10 37.85 -20.27 55.59
CA CYS A 10 38.31 -18.95 55.13
C CYS A 10 37.10 -18.07 54.86
N SER A 11 37.02 -17.00 55.65
CA SER A 11 36.04 -15.92 55.57
C SER A 11 36.83 -14.65 55.25
N GLY A 12 36.35 -13.83 54.30
CA GLY A 12 37.07 -12.64 53.89
C GLY A 12 36.44 -11.91 52.71
N VAL A 13 35.21 -11.40 52.87
CA VAL A 13 34.76 -10.25 52.07
C VAL A 13 34.41 -9.15 53.06
N THR A 14 35.16 -8.06 52.96
CA THR A 14 35.18 -6.95 53.92
C THR A 14 33.94 -6.05 53.81
N PRO A 15 33.56 -5.34 54.90
CA PRO A 15 32.34 -4.52 54.95
C PRO A 15 32.29 -3.34 53.98
N ALA A 16 33.43 -2.94 53.39
CA ALA A 16 33.53 -1.77 52.50
C ALA A 16 32.78 -1.94 51.16
N HIS A 17 32.60 -3.17 50.68
CA HIS A 17 31.92 -3.41 49.40
C HIS A 17 30.38 -3.35 49.48
N ARG A 18 29.80 -3.48 50.68
CA ARG A 18 28.34 -3.36 50.84
C ARG A 18 27.87 -1.91 50.88
N SER A 19 28.69 -0.99 51.40
CA SER A 19 28.37 0.44 51.46
C SER A 19 28.42 1.12 50.10
N LEU A 20 29.34 0.73 49.21
CA LEU A 20 29.40 1.28 47.84
C LEU A 20 28.21 0.82 46.97
N ALA A 21 27.77 -0.43 47.13
CA ALA A 21 26.62 -0.97 46.39
C ALA A 21 25.28 -0.37 46.85
N MET A 22 25.15 0.02 48.12
CA MET A 22 23.99 0.76 48.62
C MET A 22 23.99 2.22 48.14
N ALA A 23 25.14 2.89 48.16
CA ALA A 23 25.27 4.26 47.66
C ALA A 23 24.96 4.34 46.15
N PHE A 24 25.41 3.37 45.35
CA PHE A 24 25.12 3.32 43.92
C PHE A 24 23.63 3.07 43.63
N LYS A 25 22.96 2.21 44.41
CA LYS A 25 21.52 1.99 44.29
C LYS A 25 20.70 3.21 44.74
N MET A 26 21.13 3.96 45.76
CA MET A 26 20.48 5.19 46.17
C MET A 26 20.64 6.31 45.14
N VAL A 27 21.81 6.46 44.52
CA VAL A 27 22.04 7.46 43.46
C VAL A 27 21.23 7.13 42.20
N VAL A 28 21.13 5.84 41.82
CA VAL A 28 20.29 5.42 40.68
C VAL A 28 18.80 5.60 41.00
N CYS A 29 18.34 5.32 42.23
CA CYS A 29 16.95 5.59 42.63
C CYS A 29 16.64 7.09 42.75
N LEU A 30 17.58 7.93 43.18
CA LEU A 30 17.42 9.38 43.22
C LEU A 30 17.45 10.00 41.82
N MET A 31 18.25 9.46 40.89
CA MET A 31 18.20 9.89 39.47
C MET A 31 16.92 9.43 38.77
N LEU A 32 16.38 8.25 39.10
CA LEU A 32 15.08 7.79 38.60
C LEU A 32 13.90 8.56 39.24
N ALA A 33 14.02 8.99 40.50
CA ALA A 33 13.02 9.85 41.15
C ALA A 33 13.09 11.32 40.69
N ALA A 34 14.28 11.82 40.34
CA ALA A 34 14.45 13.14 39.72
C ALA A 34 13.97 13.17 38.26
N CYS A 35 13.92 12.02 37.57
CA CYS A 35 13.32 11.90 36.23
C CYS A 35 11.80 11.69 36.24
N THR A 36 11.17 11.50 37.41
CA THR A 36 9.70 11.35 37.54
C THR A 36 9.00 12.55 38.15
N TRP A 37 9.75 13.64 38.39
CA TRP A 37 9.21 14.97 38.69
C TRP A 37 9.30 15.90 37.48
N THR A 38 8.90 15.41 36.31
CA THR A 38 8.21 16.34 35.40
C THR A 38 6.86 16.56 36.05
N SER A 39 6.63 17.76 36.59
CA SER A 39 5.27 18.27 36.72
C SER A 39 4.50 17.85 35.47
N PRO A 40 3.23 17.41 35.55
CA PRO A 40 2.43 17.40 34.33
C PRO A 40 2.60 18.81 33.79
N MET A 41 3.34 18.97 32.69
CA MET A 41 3.26 20.19 31.93
C MET A 41 1.78 20.21 31.61
N ALA A 42 1.06 21.08 32.30
CA ALA A 42 -0.20 21.57 31.81
C ALA A 42 0.15 21.93 30.38
N VAL A 43 -0.29 21.12 29.43
CA VAL A 43 -0.42 21.55 28.05
C VAL A 43 -1.36 22.72 28.22
N ALA A 44 -0.77 23.91 28.32
CA ALA A 44 -1.52 25.13 28.26
C ALA A 44 -2.38 24.94 27.02
N GLN A 45 -3.70 24.96 27.21
CA GLN A 45 -4.62 25.07 26.09
C GLN A 45 -4.33 26.44 25.50
N SER A 46 -3.28 26.51 24.68
CA SER A 46 -3.00 27.66 23.84
C SER A 46 -4.23 27.81 22.96
N GLU A 47 -4.79 29.01 22.94
CA GLU A 47 -5.74 29.43 21.91
C GLU A 47 -5.30 28.83 20.56
N PRO A 48 -6.15 28.10 19.83
CA PRO A 48 -5.74 27.39 18.62
C PRO A 48 -5.12 28.29 17.54
N GLU A 49 -5.37 29.61 17.58
CA GLU A 49 -4.67 30.62 16.77
C GLU A 49 -3.18 30.74 17.08
N ALA A 50 -2.77 30.54 18.33
CA ALA A 50 -1.37 30.59 18.74
C ALA A 50 -0.54 29.38 18.25
N LEU A 51 -1.17 28.35 17.70
CA LEU A 51 -0.50 27.14 17.19
C LEU A 51 0.02 27.30 15.76
N PHE A 52 -0.59 28.17 14.95
CA PHE A 52 -0.28 28.34 13.53
C PHE A 52 0.03 29.81 13.21
N PRO A 53 1.32 30.22 13.27
CA PRO A 53 1.69 31.60 12.98
C PRO A 53 1.23 32.05 11.60
N GLU A 54 0.95 33.34 11.44
CA GLU A 54 0.63 33.93 10.15
C GLU A 54 1.83 33.88 9.22
N LEU A 55 1.60 33.89 7.90
CA LEU A 55 2.68 33.73 6.90
C LEU A 55 3.80 34.76 7.06
N ASN A 56 3.46 36.01 7.35
CA ASN A 56 4.43 37.10 7.53
C ASN A 56 5.25 36.99 8.83
N GLN A 57 4.87 36.10 9.75
CA GLN A 57 5.61 35.80 10.99
C GLN A 57 6.61 34.66 10.78
N LEU A 58 6.42 33.83 9.75
CA LEU A 58 7.34 32.76 9.40
C LEU A 58 8.65 33.32 8.84
N LYS A 59 9.76 32.68 9.20
CA LYS A 59 11.12 33.05 8.75
C LYS A 59 11.86 31.81 8.26
N PRO A 60 12.88 31.95 7.40
CA PRO A 60 13.82 30.87 7.12
C PRO A 60 14.43 30.32 8.43
N PRO A 61 14.72 29.00 8.52
CA PRO A 61 14.57 28.01 7.45
C PRO A 61 13.16 27.39 7.35
N VAL A 62 12.23 27.75 8.24
CA VAL A 62 10.87 27.19 8.26
C VAL A 62 10.12 27.59 6.98
N LEU A 63 10.09 28.89 6.68
CA LEU A 63 9.47 29.42 5.46
C LEU A 63 10.30 29.06 4.21
N LEU A 64 9.69 28.37 3.25
CA LEU A 64 10.22 28.26 1.89
C LEU A 64 9.80 29.48 1.10
N PRO A 65 10.68 30.06 0.27
CA PRO A 65 10.23 31.02 -0.73
C PRO A 65 9.24 30.33 -1.69
N PRO A 66 8.27 31.08 -2.25
CA PRO A 66 7.46 30.59 -3.34
C PRO A 66 8.33 30.06 -4.47
N ASN A 67 7.86 29.01 -5.13
CA ASN A 67 8.47 28.45 -6.32
C ASN A 67 9.93 28.00 -6.13
N PRO A 68 10.26 27.23 -5.07
CA PRO A 68 11.63 26.83 -4.79
C PRO A 68 12.17 25.92 -5.89
N THR A 69 13.50 25.94 -6.07
CA THR A 69 14.17 24.96 -6.94
C THR A 69 14.36 23.67 -6.16
N LEU A 70 13.80 22.57 -6.64
CA LEU A 70 13.97 21.25 -6.05
C LEU A 70 14.87 20.38 -6.94
N THR A 71 15.97 19.90 -6.37
CA THR A 71 16.88 18.95 -7.03
C THR A 71 17.20 17.79 -6.08
N VAL A 72 18.05 16.86 -6.52
CA VAL A 72 18.49 15.73 -5.69
C VAL A 72 20.02 15.66 -5.69
N ALA A 73 20.60 15.55 -4.51
CA ALA A 73 22.03 15.36 -4.32
C ALA A 73 22.49 13.97 -4.81
N PRO A 74 23.79 13.76 -5.11
CA PRO A 74 24.33 12.44 -5.48
C PRO A 74 24.01 11.33 -4.45
N GLU A 75 23.85 11.69 -3.18
CA GLU A 75 23.53 10.77 -2.07
C GLU A 75 22.03 10.44 -1.98
N GLY A 76 21.18 11.11 -2.76
CA GLY A 76 19.73 10.91 -2.78
C GLY A 76 18.93 11.87 -1.88
N HIS A 77 19.56 12.88 -1.30
CA HIS A 77 18.84 13.88 -0.51
C HIS A 77 18.10 14.86 -1.42
N PHE A 78 16.88 15.24 -1.04
CA PHE A 78 16.23 16.39 -1.66
C PHE A 78 16.97 17.68 -1.27
N LEU A 79 17.19 18.52 -2.26
CA LEU A 79 17.80 19.83 -2.09
C LEU A 79 16.76 20.90 -2.42
N VAL A 80 16.52 21.82 -1.49
CA VAL A 80 15.72 23.02 -1.71
C VAL A 80 16.68 24.19 -1.85
N ASN A 81 16.72 24.78 -3.06
CA ASN A 81 17.64 25.85 -3.42
C ASN A 81 19.13 25.49 -3.14
N GLY A 82 19.49 24.22 -3.36
CA GLY A 82 20.86 23.72 -3.16
C GLY A 82 21.15 23.17 -1.77
N GLU A 83 20.27 23.37 -0.79
CA GLU A 83 20.48 22.93 0.59
C GLU A 83 19.65 21.67 0.93
N PRO A 84 20.22 20.68 1.65
CA PRO A 84 19.48 19.49 2.07
C PRO A 84 18.23 19.84 2.89
N ARG A 85 17.09 19.28 2.50
CA ARG A 85 15.83 19.44 3.23
C ARG A 85 15.08 18.12 3.29
N TYR A 86 14.56 17.81 4.48
CA TYR A 86 13.57 16.76 4.63
C TYR A 86 12.20 17.33 4.29
N LEU A 87 11.56 16.84 3.23
CA LEU A 87 10.30 17.41 2.75
C LEU A 87 9.11 16.86 3.53
N LEU A 88 8.28 17.75 4.05
CA LEU A 88 6.98 17.43 4.62
C LEU A 88 5.88 17.88 3.68
N GLY A 89 4.89 17.02 3.44
CA GLY A 89 3.73 17.39 2.65
C GLY A 89 2.50 16.60 2.98
N GLN A 90 1.45 16.88 2.21
CA GLN A 90 0.19 16.19 2.23
C GLN A 90 -0.19 15.80 0.80
N ILE A 91 -0.68 14.57 0.61
CA ILE A 91 -1.42 14.22 -0.60
C ILE A 91 -2.91 14.39 -0.32
N SER A 92 -3.51 15.30 -1.06
CA SER A 92 -4.95 15.48 -1.11
C SER A 92 -5.51 14.57 -2.18
N TYR A 93 -6.07 13.45 -1.73
CA TYR A 93 -6.93 12.62 -2.57
C TYR A 93 -8.23 13.36 -2.88
N ASP A 94 -8.88 12.93 -3.96
CA ASP A 94 -10.16 13.42 -4.51
C ASP A 94 -11.12 14.08 -3.50
N TYR A 95 -12.03 14.90 -4.04
CA TYR A 95 -12.96 15.76 -3.30
C TYR A 95 -12.33 17.05 -2.76
N LEU A 96 -11.45 17.66 -3.56
CA LEU A 96 -10.89 18.98 -3.22
C LEU A 96 -11.97 20.03 -3.03
N ASN A 97 -13.18 19.89 -3.61
CA ASN A 97 -14.28 20.77 -3.25
C ASN A 97 -15.10 20.20 -2.09
N ALA A 98 -15.49 18.92 -2.15
CA ALA A 98 -16.39 18.36 -1.13
C ALA A 98 -15.77 18.22 0.28
N ASN A 99 -14.44 18.28 0.41
CA ASN A 99 -13.73 18.22 1.69
C ASN A 99 -13.66 19.56 2.45
N HIS A 100 -14.02 20.69 1.81
CA HIS A 100 -13.92 22.03 2.41
C HIS A 100 -15.29 22.58 2.87
N VAL A 101 -16.13 21.71 3.41
CA VAL A 101 -17.43 22.10 4.00
C VAL A 101 -17.26 22.55 5.45
N PRO A 102 -18.23 23.31 6.01
CA PRO A 102 -18.19 23.70 7.40
C PRO A 102 -17.91 22.53 8.34
N THR A 103 -16.84 22.64 9.11
CA THR A 103 -16.37 21.53 9.96
C THR A 103 -16.78 21.77 11.42
N PRO A 104 -17.68 20.95 11.99
CA PRO A 104 -18.07 21.09 13.39
C PRO A 104 -16.90 20.78 14.33
N GLY A 105 -16.84 21.49 15.46
CA GLY A 105 -15.92 21.17 16.56
C GLY A 105 -14.59 21.95 16.56
N TYR A 106 -14.35 22.81 15.57
CA TYR A 106 -13.22 23.75 15.56
C TYR A 106 -13.72 25.20 15.63
N PRO A 107 -12.95 26.12 16.24
CA PRO A 107 -13.30 27.53 16.26
C PRO A 107 -13.19 28.17 14.87
N ASP A 108 -13.92 29.27 14.67
CA ASP A 108 -13.97 30.04 13.42
C ASP A 108 -12.58 30.44 12.92
N SER A 109 -11.63 30.61 13.83
CA SER A 109 -10.24 30.93 13.54
C SER A 109 -9.47 29.85 12.78
N LEU A 110 -9.96 28.60 12.75
CA LEU A 110 -9.37 27.50 11.99
C LEU A 110 -10.10 27.20 10.67
N LYS A 111 -11.11 27.99 10.29
CA LYS A 111 -11.83 27.79 9.01
C LYS A 111 -10.91 27.86 7.80
N TRP A 112 -9.84 28.66 7.85
CA TRP A 112 -8.86 28.73 6.77
C TRP A 112 -8.12 27.40 6.54
N LEU A 113 -8.05 26.53 7.55
CA LEU A 113 -7.36 25.24 7.49
C LEU A 113 -8.28 24.11 7.02
N TYR A 114 -9.55 24.12 7.45
CA TYR A 114 -10.48 22.99 7.19
C TYR A 114 -11.55 23.28 6.14
N GLU A 115 -11.89 24.55 5.90
CA GLU A 115 -13.01 24.95 5.03
C GLU A 115 -12.53 25.68 3.76
N LYS A 116 -11.23 25.61 3.47
CA LYS A 116 -10.63 26.19 2.26
C LYS A 116 -9.60 25.25 1.64
N PRO A 117 -9.43 25.28 0.30
CA PRO A 117 -8.34 24.61 -0.36
C PRO A 117 -6.98 24.97 0.20
N LEU A 118 -6.08 23.98 0.21
CA LEU A 118 -4.67 24.20 0.55
C LEU A 118 -4.04 25.13 -0.51
N THR A 119 -3.41 26.20 -0.05
CA THR A 119 -2.65 27.17 -0.83
C THR A 119 -1.21 27.22 -0.32
N TYR A 120 -0.32 27.93 -1.00
CA TYR A 120 1.02 28.21 -0.48
C TYR A 120 0.98 28.73 0.96
N GLU A 121 0.13 29.72 1.24
CA GLU A 121 0.00 30.31 2.57
C GLU A 121 -0.42 29.27 3.61
N SER A 122 -1.52 28.55 3.39
CA SER A 122 -2.01 27.59 4.37
C SER A 122 -1.06 26.41 4.54
N ALA A 123 -0.39 25.96 3.47
CA ALA A 123 0.64 24.93 3.52
C ALA A 123 1.86 25.36 4.37
N GLN A 124 2.38 26.56 4.14
CA GLN A 124 3.53 27.07 4.91
C GLN A 124 3.19 27.30 6.39
N ARG A 125 1.97 27.78 6.70
CA ARG A 125 1.49 27.96 8.08
C ARG A 125 1.43 26.66 8.89
N VAL A 126 1.18 25.52 8.22
CA VAL A 126 1.20 24.19 8.85
C VAL A 126 2.53 23.45 8.69
N GLY A 127 3.52 24.07 8.03
CA GLY A 127 4.87 23.53 7.89
C GLY A 127 5.07 22.52 6.76
N PHE A 128 4.22 22.53 5.73
CA PHE A 128 4.42 21.72 4.53
C PHE A 128 5.34 22.41 3.52
N ASP A 129 6.34 21.67 3.05
CA ASP A 129 7.30 22.07 2.03
C ASP A 129 6.84 21.74 0.60
N VAL A 130 5.92 20.77 0.49
CA VAL A 130 5.42 20.23 -0.77
C VAL A 130 3.94 19.89 -0.65
N MET A 131 3.24 19.87 -1.79
CA MET A 131 1.83 19.53 -1.89
C MET A 131 1.66 18.31 -2.79
N GLY A 132 0.57 17.56 -2.64
CA GLY A 132 0.31 16.39 -3.46
C GLY A 132 -1.16 16.25 -3.81
N VAL A 133 -1.44 15.67 -4.98
CA VAL A 133 -2.80 15.51 -5.50
C VAL A 133 -2.88 14.32 -6.46
N GLU A 134 -4.05 13.69 -6.53
CA GLU A 134 -4.34 12.71 -7.59
C GLU A 134 -4.46 13.42 -8.96
N CYS A 135 -4.09 12.75 -10.04
CA CYS A 135 -4.20 13.29 -11.39
C CYS A 135 -5.66 13.39 -11.85
N THR A 136 -5.94 14.29 -12.80
CA THR A 136 -7.31 14.47 -13.28
C THR A 136 -7.79 13.27 -14.10
N MET A 137 -9.10 13.03 -14.07
CA MET A 137 -9.72 11.90 -14.78
C MET A 137 -10.16 12.23 -16.23
N ASN A 138 -9.72 13.38 -16.79
CA ASN A 138 -10.17 13.87 -18.10
C ASN A 138 -9.93 12.86 -19.22
N TRP A 139 -8.82 12.12 -19.15
CA TRP A 139 -8.42 11.13 -20.16
C TRP A 139 -9.48 10.06 -20.40
N MET A 140 -10.33 9.75 -19.42
CA MET A 140 -11.37 8.73 -19.57
C MET A 140 -12.40 9.08 -20.65
N ARG A 141 -12.58 10.38 -20.95
CA ARG A 141 -13.48 10.83 -22.03
C ARG A 141 -12.99 10.46 -23.43
N THR A 142 -11.71 10.12 -23.60
CA THR A 142 -11.22 9.58 -24.88
C THR A 142 -11.76 8.17 -25.16
N TYR A 143 -12.16 7.44 -24.11
CA TYR A 143 -12.72 6.10 -24.21
C TYR A 143 -14.23 6.07 -24.06
N VAL A 144 -14.76 6.87 -23.12
CA VAL A 144 -16.19 6.98 -22.84
C VAL A 144 -16.56 8.46 -22.86
N PRO A 145 -17.01 9.02 -24.00
CA PRO A 145 -17.30 10.46 -24.10
C PRO A 145 -18.31 10.97 -23.06
N SER A 146 -19.24 10.11 -22.63
CA SER A 146 -20.21 10.39 -21.58
C SER A 146 -19.70 10.13 -20.17
N PHE A 147 -18.38 9.98 -19.96
CA PHE A 147 -17.81 9.66 -18.66
C PHE A 147 -18.12 10.79 -17.67
N ASN A 148 -18.74 10.41 -16.56
CA ASN A 148 -19.16 11.29 -15.49
C ASN A 148 -19.19 10.50 -14.17
N THR A 149 -18.55 11.03 -13.14
CA THR A 149 -18.57 10.45 -11.78
C THR A 149 -18.74 11.58 -10.78
N ARG A 150 -19.12 11.25 -9.54
CA ARG A 150 -19.21 12.26 -8.47
C ARG A 150 -17.87 13.00 -8.23
N ARG A 151 -16.74 12.34 -8.53
CA ARG A 151 -15.37 12.89 -8.40
C ARG A 151 -14.94 13.70 -9.63
N TYR A 152 -15.76 13.72 -10.66
CA TYR A 152 -15.49 14.39 -11.92
C TYR A 152 -16.65 15.34 -12.27
N GLN A 153 -16.86 16.31 -11.39
CA GLN A 153 -17.83 17.40 -11.54
C GLN A 153 -17.12 18.73 -11.83
N PRO A 154 -17.79 19.73 -12.44
CA PRO A 154 -17.16 21.00 -12.81
C PRO A 154 -16.48 21.74 -11.64
N ASP A 155 -17.06 21.66 -10.45
CA ASP A 155 -16.55 22.25 -9.21
C ASP A 155 -15.29 21.54 -8.69
N GLU A 156 -15.22 20.20 -8.78
CA GLU A 156 -14.01 19.44 -8.46
C GLU A 156 -12.86 19.74 -9.45
N ILE A 157 -13.18 19.86 -10.75
CA ILE A 157 -12.20 20.25 -11.78
C ILE A 157 -11.65 21.65 -11.49
N GLU A 158 -12.51 22.57 -11.09
CA GLU A 158 -12.12 23.94 -10.73
C GLU A 158 -11.28 23.97 -9.44
N ALA A 159 -11.64 23.18 -8.42
CA ALA A 159 -10.87 23.07 -7.19
C ALA A 159 -9.47 22.50 -7.45
N HIS A 160 -9.34 21.48 -8.30
CA HIS A 160 -8.05 20.92 -8.73
C HIS A 160 -7.19 21.95 -9.46
N ARG A 161 -7.81 22.70 -10.39
CA ARG A 161 -7.15 23.80 -11.10
C ARG A 161 -6.60 24.85 -10.13
N LEU A 162 -7.42 25.29 -9.16
CA LEU A 162 -7.03 26.28 -8.16
C LEU A 162 -5.92 25.76 -7.24
N PHE A 163 -6.01 24.52 -6.78
CA PHE A 163 -4.97 23.86 -5.99
C PHE A 163 -3.62 23.92 -6.71
N ILE A 164 -3.57 23.55 -7.99
CA ILE A 164 -2.33 23.59 -8.77
C ILE A 164 -1.80 25.02 -8.91
N GLN A 165 -2.66 25.98 -9.25
CA GLN A 165 -2.25 27.36 -9.49
C GLN A 165 -1.77 28.09 -8.23
N GLN A 166 -2.35 27.75 -7.08
CA GLN A 166 -2.07 28.41 -5.80
C GLN A 166 -1.06 27.66 -4.95
N ALA A 167 -0.55 26.52 -5.42
CA ALA A 167 0.39 25.72 -4.66
C ALA A 167 1.67 26.49 -4.35
N GLU A 168 2.25 27.15 -5.37
CA GLU A 168 3.59 27.78 -5.36
C GLU A 168 4.69 26.93 -4.70
N LEU A 169 4.45 25.62 -4.53
CA LEU A 169 5.33 24.61 -3.96
C LEU A 169 5.43 23.45 -4.95
N PRO A 170 6.48 22.62 -4.86
CA PRO A 170 6.57 21.41 -5.65
C PRO A 170 5.37 20.49 -5.41
N VAL A 171 4.84 19.92 -6.49
CA VAL A 171 3.63 19.08 -6.48
C VAL A 171 3.96 17.60 -6.74
N TYR A 172 3.47 16.73 -5.87
CA TYR A 172 3.46 15.28 -6.01
C TYR A 172 2.20 14.86 -6.75
N ILE A 173 2.32 14.06 -7.81
CA ILE A 173 1.18 13.62 -8.61
C ILE A 173 0.98 12.13 -8.45
N ASP A 174 -0.17 11.75 -7.91
CA ASP A 174 -0.58 10.36 -7.77
C ASP A 174 -1.49 9.92 -8.94
N CYS A 175 -1.24 8.74 -9.50
CA CYS A 175 -2.07 8.10 -10.52
C CYS A 175 -2.78 6.83 -10.01
N THR A 176 -3.30 6.86 -8.78
CA THR A 176 -4.02 5.76 -8.12
C THR A 176 -5.08 5.10 -9.01
N GLY A 177 -4.89 3.80 -9.30
CA GLY A 177 -5.76 3.02 -10.19
C GLY A 177 -7.03 2.45 -9.56
N ALA A 178 -7.59 3.09 -8.52
CA ALA A 178 -8.80 2.64 -7.84
C ALA A 178 -10.07 2.86 -8.68
N THR A 179 -11.16 2.11 -8.42
CA THR A 179 -12.41 2.20 -9.21
C THR A 179 -13.14 3.53 -9.12
N TRP A 180 -12.80 4.35 -8.14
CA TRP A 180 -13.36 5.68 -7.96
C TRP A 180 -12.49 6.78 -8.59
N GLY A 181 -11.21 6.50 -8.82
CA GLY A 181 -10.23 7.36 -9.47
C GLY A 181 -9.81 6.76 -10.79
N GLN A 182 -8.51 6.63 -11.06
CA GLN A 182 -8.00 6.28 -12.39
C GLN A 182 -8.39 4.88 -12.91
N GLY A 183 -8.91 3.98 -12.08
CA GLY A 183 -9.46 2.68 -12.47
C GLY A 183 -10.94 2.69 -12.88
N ALA A 184 -11.60 3.86 -12.89
CA ALA A 184 -13.05 3.97 -13.04
C ALA A 184 -13.63 3.50 -14.39
N LEU A 185 -12.82 3.39 -15.45
CA LEU A 185 -13.30 2.79 -16.72
C LEU A 185 -13.74 1.33 -16.53
N TRP A 186 -13.29 0.64 -15.48
CA TRP A 186 -13.79 -0.71 -15.14
C TRP A 186 -15.31 -0.72 -14.90
N ASN A 187 -15.88 0.36 -14.36
CA ASN A 187 -17.34 0.50 -14.17
C ASN A 187 -18.10 0.65 -15.50
N HIS A 188 -17.37 0.93 -16.59
CA HIS A 188 -17.88 1.07 -17.95
C HIS A 188 -17.39 -0.07 -18.87
N LYS A 189 -16.87 -1.17 -18.32
CA LYS A 189 -16.27 -2.25 -19.11
C LYS A 189 -17.19 -2.86 -20.16
N SER A 190 -18.51 -2.80 -19.99
CA SER A 190 -19.48 -3.27 -20.99
C SER A 190 -19.49 -2.44 -22.27
N LYS A 191 -18.94 -1.22 -22.25
CA LYS A 191 -18.81 -0.31 -23.40
C LYS A 191 -17.42 -0.35 -24.03
N LEU A 192 -16.50 -1.13 -23.47
CA LEU A 192 -15.09 -1.12 -23.81
C LEU A 192 -14.61 -2.54 -24.13
N PRO A 193 -13.54 -2.71 -24.90
CA PRO A 193 -13.03 -4.04 -25.21
C PRO A 193 -12.56 -4.75 -23.94
N GLU A 194 -12.93 -6.02 -23.76
CA GLU A 194 -12.61 -6.79 -22.57
C GLU A 194 -11.10 -6.90 -22.33
N GLU A 195 -10.30 -7.02 -23.40
CA GLU A 195 -8.85 -7.18 -23.32
C GLU A 195 -8.11 -5.92 -22.86
N MET A 196 -8.82 -4.79 -22.75
CA MET A 196 -8.28 -3.60 -22.10
C MET A 196 -8.05 -3.84 -20.61
N PHE A 197 -8.84 -4.71 -19.99
CA PHE A 197 -8.88 -4.83 -18.54
C PHE A 197 -8.11 -6.03 -18.01
N ASN A 198 -7.66 -5.91 -16.77
CA ASN A 198 -7.12 -7.04 -16.03
C ASN A 198 -8.23 -8.06 -15.75
N SER A 199 -7.99 -9.35 -16.03
CA SER A 199 -8.97 -10.42 -15.80
C SER A 199 -9.38 -10.61 -14.33
N LYS A 200 -8.58 -10.11 -13.38
CA LYS A 200 -8.91 -10.09 -11.95
C LYS A 200 -9.71 -8.86 -11.51
N GLY A 201 -9.98 -7.92 -12.40
CA GLY A 201 -10.60 -6.63 -12.06
C GLY A 201 -9.72 -5.78 -11.16
N VAL A 202 -10.27 -4.75 -10.54
CA VAL A 202 -9.46 -3.71 -9.86
C VAL A 202 -8.92 -4.15 -8.49
N GLN A 203 -9.62 -5.02 -7.76
CA GLN A 203 -9.23 -5.48 -6.41
C GLN A 203 -9.43 -7.00 -6.25
N GLY A 204 -9.05 -7.77 -7.26
CA GLY A 204 -9.19 -9.23 -7.27
C GLY A 204 -8.09 -9.96 -6.51
N ALA A 205 -8.14 -11.30 -6.52
CA ALA A 205 -7.12 -12.13 -5.89
C ALA A 205 -5.73 -11.91 -6.51
N GLY A 206 -4.81 -11.34 -5.73
CA GLY A 206 -3.47 -10.94 -6.17
C GLY A 206 -3.45 -9.71 -7.08
N ASN A 207 -4.53 -8.93 -7.11
CA ASN A 207 -4.60 -7.69 -7.86
C ASN A 207 -5.14 -6.54 -7.00
N HIS A 208 -4.48 -5.39 -7.01
CA HIS A 208 -4.89 -4.22 -6.26
C HIS A 208 -4.55 -2.97 -7.07
N TRP A 209 -5.57 -2.20 -7.42
CA TRP A 209 -5.51 -0.92 -8.15
C TRP A 209 -4.74 -0.97 -9.48
N VAL A 210 -4.68 -2.15 -10.10
CA VAL A 210 -4.18 -2.35 -11.47
C VAL A 210 -5.33 -2.80 -12.36
N ALA A 211 -6.21 -1.86 -12.71
CA ALA A 211 -7.48 -2.13 -13.40
C ALA A 211 -7.33 -2.58 -14.87
N TYR A 212 -6.27 -2.14 -15.55
CA TYR A 212 -6.05 -2.40 -16.96
C TYR A 212 -5.01 -3.50 -17.15
N SER A 213 -5.05 -4.20 -18.28
CA SER A 213 -4.02 -5.19 -18.61
C SER A 213 -2.69 -4.47 -18.84
N VAL A 214 -1.63 -4.92 -18.15
CA VAL A 214 -0.30 -4.31 -18.30
C VAL A 214 0.44 -4.81 -19.53
N THR A 215 -0.04 -5.88 -20.16
CA THR A 215 0.59 -6.52 -21.33
C THR A 215 -0.21 -6.32 -22.62
N HIS A 216 -1.54 -6.34 -22.55
CA HIS A 216 -2.35 -6.20 -23.76
C HIS A 216 -2.30 -4.75 -24.27
N PRO A 217 -2.12 -4.51 -25.59
CA PRO A 217 -1.93 -3.16 -26.13
C PRO A 217 -3.04 -2.18 -25.75
N LYS A 218 -4.30 -2.63 -25.67
CA LYS A 218 -5.44 -1.78 -25.27
C LYS A 218 -5.35 -1.31 -23.81
N GLY A 219 -4.90 -2.18 -22.90
CA GLY A 219 -4.72 -1.82 -21.49
C GLY A 219 -3.52 -0.89 -21.28
N ARG A 220 -2.42 -1.17 -21.98
CA ARG A 220 -1.23 -0.30 -22.01
C ARG A 220 -1.55 1.10 -22.53
N ALA A 221 -2.37 1.22 -23.57
CA ALA A 221 -2.81 2.50 -24.10
C ALA A 221 -3.59 3.33 -23.05
N ALA A 222 -4.39 2.68 -22.19
CA ALA A 222 -5.11 3.36 -21.12
C ALA A 222 -4.16 3.95 -20.08
N TYR A 223 -3.14 3.19 -19.66
CA TYR A 223 -2.10 3.70 -18.75
C TYR A 223 -1.33 4.88 -19.37
N GLN A 224 -0.99 4.81 -20.66
CA GLN A 224 -0.32 5.91 -21.33
C GLN A 224 -1.19 7.17 -21.41
N ALA A 225 -2.48 7.03 -21.72
CA ALA A 225 -3.41 8.16 -21.74
C ALA A 225 -3.53 8.83 -20.36
N MET A 226 -3.62 8.02 -19.31
CA MET A 226 -3.64 8.48 -17.91
C MET A 226 -2.39 9.27 -17.54
N TRP A 227 -1.20 8.69 -17.72
CA TRP A 227 0.06 9.38 -17.36
C TRP A 227 0.33 10.62 -18.21
N ARG A 228 -0.07 10.61 -19.48
CA ARG A 228 0.06 11.77 -20.36
C ARG A 228 -0.86 12.92 -19.90
N GLU A 229 -2.13 12.64 -19.60
CA GLU A 229 -3.05 13.64 -19.06
C GLU A 229 -2.57 14.18 -17.71
N ALA A 230 -2.01 13.34 -16.83
CA ALA A 230 -1.45 13.78 -15.55
C ALA A 230 -0.38 14.86 -15.74
N VAL A 231 0.50 14.70 -16.73
CA VAL A 231 1.52 15.68 -17.08
C VAL A 231 0.92 16.92 -17.75
N GLU A 232 0.11 16.72 -18.78
CA GLU A 232 -0.46 17.80 -19.61
C GLU A 232 -1.37 18.73 -18.79
N SER A 233 -2.22 18.15 -17.94
CA SER A 233 -3.13 18.88 -17.05
C SER A 233 -2.37 19.74 -16.04
N LEU A 234 -1.35 19.16 -15.38
CA LEU A 234 -0.53 19.88 -14.41
C LEU A 234 0.18 21.07 -15.05
N ARG A 235 0.84 20.84 -16.19
CA ARG A 235 1.60 21.87 -16.90
C ARG A 235 0.70 22.98 -17.43
N LYS A 236 -0.48 22.64 -17.96
CA LYS A 236 -1.49 23.60 -18.42
C LYS A 236 -1.90 24.58 -17.32
N HIS A 237 -1.86 24.15 -16.06
CA HIS A 237 -2.25 24.95 -14.91
C HIS A 237 -1.07 25.57 -14.15
N GLY A 238 0.14 25.50 -14.70
CA GLY A 238 1.34 26.14 -14.11
C GLY A 238 1.93 25.38 -12.92
N GLY A 239 1.50 24.14 -12.68
CA GLY A 239 2.02 23.30 -11.60
C GLY A 239 3.47 22.90 -11.84
N LYS A 240 4.20 22.67 -10.74
CA LYS A 240 5.60 22.26 -10.76
C LYS A 240 5.72 20.83 -10.22
N PRO A 241 5.72 19.80 -11.07
CA PRO A 241 5.88 18.44 -10.61
C PRO A 241 7.28 18.26 -10.00
N PHE A 242 7.38 17.44 -8.97
CA PHE A 242 8.67 16.88 -8.58
C PHE A 242 8.67 15.36 -8.44
N VAL A 243 7.52 14.74 -8.22
CA VAL A 243 7.34 13.29 -8.28
C VAL A 243 6.05 12.99 -9.04
N TYR A 244 6.12 12.04 -9.97
CA TYR A 244 4.97 11.32 -10.49
C TYR A 244 4.97 9.89 -9.95
N GLU A 245 3.90 9.51 -9.29
CA GLU A 245 3.65 8.14 -8.86
C GLU A 245 2.84 7.41 -9.94
N LEU A 246 3.42 6.36 -10.51
CA LEU A 246 2.79 5.62 -11.60
C LEU A 246 1.63 4.76 -11.11
N PHE A 247 1.78 4.18 -9.92
CA PHE A 247 0.85 3.27 -9.28
C PHE A 247 0.93 3.42 -7.77
N ASN A 248 -0.24 3.52 -7.16
CA ASN A 248 -0.42 3.40 -5.73
C ASN A 248 -0.78 1.97 -5.34
N GLU A 249 -0.12 1.48 -4.30
CA GLU A 249 -0.30 0.17 -3.69
C GLU A 249 -0.53 -1.00 -4.67
N PRO A 250 0.21 -1.14 -5.77
CA PRO A 250 -0.14 -2.14 -6.76
C PRO A 250 0.03 -3.54 -6.19
N ALA A 251 -0.89 -4.42 -6.59
CA ALA A 251 -0.63 -5.84 -6.71
C ALA A 251 -1.05 -6.23 -8.12
N TYR A 252 -0.28 -7.08 -8.81
CA TYR A 252 -0.60 -7.48 -10.16
C TYR A 252 -0.59 -8.98 -10.37
N ASN A 253 -1.73 -9.49 -10.80
CA ASN A 253 -1.88 -10.85 -11.27
C ASN A 253 -2.98 -10.89 -12.32
N ASP A 254 -2.69 -11.45 -13.49
CA ASP A 254 -3.63 -11.46 -14.61
C ASP A 254 -3.47 -12.75 -15.44
N PRO A 255 -4.19 -13.83 -15.10
CA PRO A 255 -4.16 -15.09 -15.83
C PRO A 255 -5.05 -15.07 -17.09
N SER A 256 -5.16 -13.92 -17.76
CA SER A 256 -5.88 -13.79 -19.03
C SER A 256 -5.30 -14.70 -20.12
N PRO A 257 -6.10 -15.08 -21.14
CA PRO A 257 -5.59 -15.88 -22.26
C PRO A 257 -4.34 -15.28 -22.92
N TYR A 258 -4.30 -13.95 -23.05
CA TYR A 258 -3.16 -13.23 -23.62
C TYR A 258 -1.88 -13.41 -22.79
N ASN A 259 -1.97 -13.25 -21.46
CA ASN A 259 -0.82 -13.47 -20.59
C ASN A 259 -0.38 -14.94 -20.51
N ARG A 260 -1.32 -15.89 -20.60
CA ARG A 260 -0.98 -17.31 -20.68
C ARG A 260 -0.18 -17.62 -21.95
N GLN A 261 -0.54 -17.01 -23.09
CA GLN A 261 0.21 -17.14 -24.33
C GLN A 261 1.62 -16.55 -24.21
N LEU A 262 1.75 -15.32 -23.67
CA LEU A 262 3.07 -14.71 -23.43
C LEU A 262 3.93 -15.52 -22.47
N PHE A 263 3.30 -16.10 -21.43
CA PHE A 263 3.99 -16.97 -20.49
C PHE A 263 4.50 -18.26 -21.13
N ALA A 264 3.70 -18.91 -21.98
CA ALA A 264 4.14 -20.08 -22.76
C ALA A 264 5.36 -19.74 -23.64
N GLN A 265 5.32 -18.61 -24.34
CA GLN A 265 6.42 -18.13 -25.17
C GLN A 265 7.70 -17.88 -24.35
N ARG A 266 7.56 -17.24 -23.17
CA ARG A 266 8.67 -17.02 -22.25
C ARG A 266 9.30 -18.34 -21.79
N LEU A 267 8.49 -19.31 -21.39
CA LEU A 267 8.99 -20.63 -20.98
C LEU A 267 9.71 -21.32 -22.14
N GLN A 268 9.18 -21.23 -23.36
CA GLN A 268 9.85 -21.76 -24.54
C GLN A 268 11.21 -21.10 -24.78
N GLN A 269 11.30 -19.77 -24.66
CA GLN A 269 12.56 -19.05 -24.78
C GLN A 269 13.57 -19.46 -23.70
N GLN A 270 13.10 -19.68 -22.46
CA GLN A 270 13.96 -20.00 -21.32
C GLN A 270 14.47 -21.45 -21.32
N PHE A 271 13.62 -22.42 -21.68
CA PHE A 271 13.95 -23.86 -21.59
C PHE A 271 14.28 -24.49 -22.96
N GLY A 272 13.95 -23.82 -24.07
CA GLY A 272 14.14 -24.30 -25.43
C GLY A 272 13.12 -25.37 -25.83
N THR A 273 13.10 -26.49 -25.12
CA THR A 273 12.20 -27.63 -25.39
C THR A 273 11.37 -27.99 -24.16
N ILE A 274 10.18 -28.58 -24.40
CA ILE A 274 9.32 -29.01 -23.30
C ILE A 274 9.96 -30.14 -22.48
N GLN A 275 10.82 -30.96 -23.09
CA GLN A 275 11.58 -32.01 -22.42
C GLN A 275 12.54 -31.42 -21.38
N ASN A 276 13.24 -30.32 -21.71
CA ASN A 276 14.13 -29.64 -20.78
C ASN A 276 13.36 -29.04 -19.59
N LEU A 277 12.20 -28.42 -19.85
CA LEU A 277 11.33 -27.91 -18.78
C LEU A 277 10.86 -29.05 -17.88
N ASN A 278 10.36 -30.14 -18.47
CA ASN A 278 9.88 -31.31 -17.74
C ASN A 278 10.98 -31.95 -16.89
N GLN A 279 12.21 -32.04 -17.41
CA GLN A 279 13.36 -32.50 -16.65
C GLN A 279 13.68 -31.56 -15.47
N ALA A 280 13.68 -30.24 -15.71
CA ALA A 280 13.98 -29.25 -14.68
C ALA A 280 12.92 -29.21 -13.57
N TRP A 281 11.64 -29.32 -13.93
CA TRP A 281 10.51 -29.19 -13.01
C TRP A 281 10.01 -30.53 -12.47
N LYS A 282 10.56 -31.65 -12.98
CA LYS A 282 10.09 -33.02 -12.70
C LYS A 282 8.60 -33.19 -13.04
N THR A 283 8.22 -32.73 -14.22
CA THR A 283 6.84 -32.74 -14.74
C THR A 283 6.75 -33.51 -16.06
N GLN A 284 5.54 -33.61 -16.62
CA GLN A 284 5.25 -34.33 -17.84
C GLN A 284 4.23 -33.58 -18.71
N TYR A 285 4.48 -32.30 -18.96
CA TYR A 285 3.65 -31.49 -19.85
C TYR A 285 3.91 -31.84 -21.32
N ASP A 286 2.87 -31.83 -22.14
CA ASP A 286 2.98 -32.13 -23.58
C ASP A 286 3.52 -30.95 -24.39
N SER A 287 3.25 -29.72 -23.94
CA SER A 287 3.72 -28.49 -24.59
C SER A 287 3.81 -27.31 -23.62
N PHE A 288 4.41 -26.20 -24.05
CA PHE A 288 4.46 -24.97 -23.24
C PHE A 288 3.07 -24.34 -23.08
N GLU A 289 2.21 -24.47 -24.09
CA GLU A 289 0.81 -24.06 -24.01
C GLU A 289 0.08 -24.83 -22.90
N ALA A 290 0.30 -26.15 -22.79
CA ALA A 290 -0.26 -26.96 -21.73
C ALA A 290 0.17 -26.49 -20.33
N VAL A 291 1.44 -26.09 -20.16
CA VAL A 291 1.94 -25.48 -18.91
C VAL A 291 1.15 -24.21 -18.58
N SER A 292 0.90 -23.36 -19.59
CA SER A 292 0.22 -22.07 -19.42
C SER A 292 -1.27 -22.18 -19.10
N GLN A 293 -1.91 -23.34 -19.31
CA GLN A 293 -3.33 -23.58 -19.02
C GLN A 293 -3.56 -24.15 -17.61
N PHE A 294 -2.71 -23.77 -16.66
CA PHE A 294 -2.84 -24.19 -15.26
C PHE A 294 -4.16 -23.75 -14.61
N GLU A 295 -4.72 -24.61 -13.75
CA GLU A 295 -5.82 -24.26 -12.85
C GLU A 295 -5.30 -23.53 -11.61
N LYS A 296 -4.18 -24.02 -11.06
CA LYS A 296 -3.52 -23.46 -9.87
C LYS A 296 -2.02 -23.33 -10.15
N PHE A 297 -1.47 -22.15 -9.85
CA PHE A 297 -0.03 -21.90 -9.97
C PHE A 297 0.81 -22.76 -9.01
N THR A 298 0.20 -23.36 -7.97
CA THR A 298 0.86 -24.24 -7.00
C THR A 298 0.98 -25.71 -7.42
N GLN A 299 0.47 -26.10 -8.60
CA GLN A 299 0.55 -27.50 -9.06
C GLN A 299 1.97 -27.97 -9.36
N SER A 300 2.92 -27.04 -9.55
CA SER A 300 4.35 -27.30 -9.66
C SER A 300 5.12 -26.14 -9.04
N ILE A 301 6.21 -26.44 -8.33
CA ILE A 301 7.09 -25.40 -7.75
C ILE A 301 7.69 -24.54 -8.87
N GLY A 302 8.07 -25.15 -10.00
CA GLY A 302 8.60 -24.42 -11.16
C GLY A 302 7.58 -23.47 -11.75
N LEU A 303 6.33 -23.92 -11.89
CA LEU A 303 5.22 -23.08 -12.36
C LEU A 303 4.96 -21.92 -11.40
N PHE A 304 4.89 -22.20 -10.10
CA PHE A 304 4.68 -21.19 -9.07
C PHE A 304 5.73 -20.07 -9.23
N VAL A 305 7.01 -20.44 -9.23
CA VAL A 305 8.11 -19.48 -9.30
C VAL A 305 8.09 -18.71 -10.61
N GLU A 306 7.96 -19.38 -11.76
CA GLU A 306 8.06 -18.71 -13.05
C GLU A 306 6.83 -17.86 -13.40
N TRP A 307 5.62 -18.23 -12.97
CA TRP A 307 4.44 -17.38 -13.15
C TRP A 307 4.60 -16.07 -12.37
N HIS A 308 5.03 -16.14 -11.11
CA HIS A 308 5.23 -14.95 -10.29
C HIS A 308 6.36 -14.06 -10.80
N LYS A 309 7.47 -14.64 -11.26
CA LYS A 309 8.53 -13.87 -11.94
C LYS A 309 8.05 -13.23 -13.24
N PHE A 310 7.20 -13.92 -14.00
CA PHE A 310 6.59 -13.35 -15.20
C PHE A 310 5.69 -12.17 -14.87
N MET A 311 4.82 -12.27 -13.85
CA MET A 311 4.01 -11.15 -13.35
C MET A 311 4.86 -9.97 -12.87
N GLU A 312 5.94 -10.24 -12.13
CA GLU A 312 6.91 -9.21 -11.73
C GLU A 312 7.53 -8.49 -12.95
N ASP A 313 7.94 -9.24 -13.97
CA ASP A 313 8.61 -8.68 -15.15
C ASP A 313 7.68 -7.83 -16.02
N VAL A 314 6.44 -8.28 -16.24
CA VAL A 314 5.48 -7.50 -17.03
C VAL A 314 5.00 -6.24 -16.30
N PHE A 315 4.97 -6.28 -14.96
CA PHE A 315 4.69 -5.08 -14.17
C PHE A 315 5.86 -4.07 -14.25
N VAL A 316 7.11 -4.54 -14.23
CA VAL A 316 8.28 -3.69 -14.46
C VAL A 316 8.24 -3.08 -15.86
N ASP A 317 7.90 -3.86 -16.89
CA ASP A 317 7.80 -3.39 -18.28
C ASP A 317 6.74 -2.28 -18.47
N VAL A 318 5.57 -2.38 -17.81
CA VAL A 318 4.59 -1.29 -17.88
C VAL A 318 5.05 -0.04 -17.11
N CYS A 319 5.86 -0.20 -16.07
CA CYS A 319 6.48 0.95 -15.40
C CYS A 319 7.55 1.61 -16.29
N GLU A 320 8.32 0.85 -17.09
CA GLU A 320 9.23 1.41 -18.10
C GLU A 320 8.45 2.22 -19.15
N LEU A 321 7.29 1.71 -19.58
CA LEU A 321 6.37 2.45 -20.44
C LEU A 321 5.90 3.76 -19.79
N GLY A 322 5.58 3.73 -18.50
CA GLY A 322 5.19 4.93 -17.74
C GLY A 322 6.31 5.95 -17.63
N VAL A 323 7.53 5.51 -17.28
CA VAL A 323 8.72 6.36 -17.27
C VAL A 323 8.93 7.02 -18.63
N LYS A 324 8.87 6.24 -19.72
CA LYS A 324 9.00 6.77 -21.08
C LYS A 324 7.91 7.80 -21.39
N THR A 325 6.66 7.48 -21.10
CA THR A 325 5.50 8.35 -21.37
C THR A 325 5.63 9.68 -20.64
N ILE A 326 6.01 9.65 -19.36
CA ILE A 326 6.20 10.87 -18.57
C ILE A 326 7.40 11.66 -19.08
N ARG A 327 8.53 11.02 -19.41
CA ARG A 327 9.72 11.73 -19.92
C ARG A 327 9.50 12.39 -21.28
N GLU A 328 8.65 11.79 -22.12
CA GLU A 328 8.24 12.40 -23.40
C GLU A 328 7.36 13.64 -23.18
N ALA A 329 6.48 13.61 -22.19
CA ALA A 329 5.55 14.71 -21.88
C ALA A 329 6.16 15.79 -20.96
N ASP A 330 7.07 15.41 -20.07
CA ASP A 330 7.84 16.26 -19.15
C ASP A 330 9.33 15.90 -19.20
N PRO A 331 10.11 16.61 -20.04
CA PRO A 331 11.53 16.33 -20.23
C PRO A 331 12.41 16.86 -19.09
N GLN A 332 11.82 17.44 -18.03
CA GLN A 332 12.60 18.00 -16.92
C GLN A 332 13.40 16.89 -16.20
N PRO A 333 14.73 17.02 -16.08
CA PRO A 333 15.58 15.96 -15.54
C PRO A 333 15.41 15.77 -14.02
N ASP A 334 14.93 16.79 -13.31
CA ASP A 334 14.77 16.77 -11.86
C ASP A 334 13.46 16.15 -11.39
N VAL A 335 12.47 16.02 -12.27
CA VAL A 335 11.21 15.32 -11.98
C VAL A 335 11.52 13.86 -11.71
N ARG A 336 11.01 13.34 -10.59
CA ARG A 336 11.18 11.95 -10.18
C ARG A 336 9.93 11.14 -10.52
N ILE A 337 10.12 9.84 -10.60
CA ILE A 337 9.07 8.87 -10.93
C ILE A 337 9.21 7.69 -9.98
N CYS A 338 8.11 7.30 -9.35
CA CYS A 338 8.06 6.22 -8.36
C CYS A 338 6.82 5.33 -8.54
N VAL A 339 6.75 4.30 -7.69
CA VAL A 339 5.60 3.44 -7.43
C VAL A 339 5.54 3.29 -5.92
N GLN A 340 4.41 3.56 -5.29
CA GLN A 340 4.21 3.27 -3.88
C GLN A 340 3.71 1.83 -3.73
N ALA A 341 4.38 1.00 -2.94
CA ALA A 341 3.92 -0.36 -2.75
C ALA A 341 3.02 -0.49 -1.52
N MET A 342 2.15 -1.48 -1.52
CA MET A 342 1.36 -1.82 -0.33
C MET A 342 2.20 -2.58 0.70
N ARG A 343 3.17 -3.37 0.22
CA ARG A 343 3.94 -4.30 1.05
C ARG A 343 5.39 -4.40 0.59
N TRP A 344 6.23 -4.75 1.55
CA TRP A 344 7.53 -5.34 1.27
C TRP A 344 7.32 -6.67 0.56
N ARG A 345 8.05 -6.89 -0.54
CA ARG A 345 7.92 -8.04 -1.47
C ARG A 345 7.39 -9.32 -0.81
N GLN A 346 6.15 -9.70 -1.15
CA GLN A 346 5.53 -10.95 -0.72
C GLN A 346 5.01 -11.74 -1.93
N LEU A 347 5.73 -12.79 -2.32
CA LEU A 347 5.18 -13.77 -3.26
C LEU A 347 4.26 -14.74 -2.49
N PRO A 348 3.06 -15.07 -2.99
CA PRO A 348 2.47 -14.70 -4.29
C PRO A 348 1.52 -13.47 -4.26
N VAL A 349 1.58 -12.66 -3.21
CA VAL A 349 0.55 -11.69 -2.85
C VAL A 349 0.50 -10.50 -3.80
N ASP A 350 1.64 -9.88 -4.09
CA ASP A 350 1.70 -8.60 -4.80
C ASP A 350 2.34 -8.66 -6.20
N ASN A 351 3.33 -9.54 -6.39
CA ASN A 351 4.18 -9.62 -7.58
C ASN A 351 4.89 -8.28 -7.89
N ILE A 352 5.22 -7.50 -6.86
CA ILE A 352 5.91 -6.22 -7.03
C ILE A 352 7.38 -6.38 -6.67
N ASN A 353 8.25 -6.34 -7.69
CA ASN A 353 9.68 -6.50 -7.51
C ASN A 353 10.38 -5.14 -7.36
N HIS A 354 10.44 -4.68 -6.11
CA HIS A 354 11.13 -3.45 -5.71
C HIS A 354 12.57 -3.31 -6.21
N TYR A 355 13.33 -4.40 -6.25
CA TYR A 355 14.70 -4.35 -6.77
C TYR A 355 14.74 -4.07 -8.27
N LYS A 356 13.87 -4.69 -9.07
CA LYS A 356 13.78 -4.41 -10.51
C LYS A 356 13.26 -3.01 -10.77
N LEU A 357 12.20 -2.60 -10.07
CA LEU A 357 11.66 -1.23 -10.15
C LEU A 357 12.71 -0.18 -9.80
N SER A 358 13.54 -0.43 -8.78
CA SER A 358 14.62 0.48 -8.39
C SER A 358 15.66 0.71 -9.49
N LYS A 359 15.71 -0.10 -10.56
CA LYS A 359 16.62 0.12 -11.68
C LYS A 359 16.09 1.14 -12.69
N ILE A 360 14.77 1.26 -12.79
CA ILE A 360 14.11 2.06 -13.83
C ILE A 360 13.46 3.34 -13.27
N LEU A 361 13.05 3.32 -12.00
CA LEU A 361 12.43 4.45 -11.31
C LEU A 361 13.50 5.42 -10.79
N SER A 362 13.17 6.70 -10.68
CA SER A 362 14.10 7.76 -10.27
C SER A 362 13.92 8.21 -8.81
N ALA A 363 12.88 7.72 -8.14
CA ALA A 363 12.72 7.78 -6.69
C ALA A 363 12.20 6.43 -6.16
N ILE A 364 12.46 6.19 -4.88
CA ILE A 364 11.91 5.04 -4.14
C ILE A 364 10.78 5.58 -3.28
N SER A 365 9.55 5.15 -3.54
CA SER A 365 8.46 5.28 -2.56
C SER A 365 8.44 3.98 -1.74
N THR A 366 8.37 4.10 -0.42
CA THR A 366 8.33 2.95 0.48
C THR A 366 6.94 2.31 0.47
N THR A 367 6.73 1.35 1.36
CA THR A 367 5.38 0.89 1.66
C THR A 367 4.52 2.00 2.24
N THR A 368 3.21 1.94 2.02
CA THR A 368 2.20 2.73 2.71
C THR A 368 2.38 2.64 4.23
N GLY A 369 2.26 3.77 4.92
CA GLY A 369 2.58 3.92 6.34
C GLY A 369 4.08 4.08 6.62
N GLY A 370 4.90 3.95 5.58
CA GLY A 370 6.34 3.89 5.66
C GLY A 370 6.85 2.48 5.98
N PRO A 371 8.18 2.31 6.00
CA PRO A 371 8.78 1.05 6.39
C PRO A 371 8.45 0.76 7.86
N ASP A 372 7.79 -0.36 8.16
CA ASP A 372 7.35 -0.68 9.54
C ASP A 372 8.53 -1.12 10.42
N MET A 373 9.56 -1.70 9.80
CA MET A 373 10.72 -2.27 10.50
C MET A 373 12.04 -1.68 10.01
N MET A 374 13.13 -1.87 10.76
CA MET A 374 14.46 -1.41 10.35
C MET A 374 14.99 -2.17 9.12
N LEU A 375 14.71 -3.48 9.03
CA LEU A 375 15.17 -4.32 7.92
C LEU A 375 14.65 -3.77 6.60
N GLU A 376 13.32 -3.65 6.52
CA GLU A 376 12.61 -2.50 5.99
C GLU A 376 13.41 -1.41 5.25
N SER A 377 13.62 -0.33 5.97
CA SER A 377 14.40 0.82 5.55
C SER A 377 15.80 0.49 5.03
N HIS A 378 16.50 -0.49 5.61
CA HIS A 378 17.84 -0.89 5.15
C HIS A 378 17.85 -1.42 3.72
N PHE A 379 16.84 -2.19 3.32
CA PHE A 379 16.71 -2.65 1.93
C PHE A 379 16.46 -1.49 0.98
N TYR A 380 15.53 -0.60 1.28
CA TYR A 380 15.26 0.57 0.43
C TYR A 380 16.49 1.44 0.25
N ARG A 381 17.27 1.65 1.33
CA ARG A 381 18.58 2.32 1.25
C ARG A 381 19.58 1.56 0.36
N SER A 382 19.58 0.23 0.44
CA SER A 382 20.49 -0.61 -0.35
C SER A 382 20.15 -0.60 -1.85
N ILE A 383 18.87 -0.51 -2.20
CA ILE A 383 18.42 -0.46 -3.60
C ILE A 383 18.33 0.97 -4.15
N GLY A 384 18.22 1.98 -3.29
CA GLY A 384 18.07 3.38 -3.65
C GLY A 384 19.27 3.95 -4.39
N ARG A 385 20.51 3.61 -3.97
CA ARG A 385 21.76 3.95 -4.69
C ARG A 385 21.83 5.42 -5.18
N GLY A 386 21.63 6.38 -4.27
CA GLY A 386 21.64 7.82 -4.59
C GLY A 386 20.29 8.38 -5.07
N LYS A 387 19.22 7.58 -5.00
CA LYS A 387 17.84 8.04 -5.25
C LYS A 387 17.18 8.50 -3.95
N PRO A 388 16.30 9.51 -4.01
CA PRO A 388 15.53 9.90 -2.86
C PRO A 388 14.55 8.81 -2.48
N ILE A 389 14.43 8.58 -1.18
CA ILE A 389 13.52 7.63 -0.57
C ILE A 389 12.46 8.43 0.16
N HIS A 390 11.19 8.17 -0.12
CA HIS A 390 10.08 8.84 0.54
C HIS A 390 8.97 7.86 0.86
N ASP A 391 8.07 8.29 1.73
CA ASP A 391 6.82 7.59 2.01
C ASP A 391 5.68 8.47 1.50
N GLY A 392 5.08 8.06 0.38
CA GLY A 392 3.99 8.76 -0.30
C GLY A 392 2.67 8.75 0.47
N GLU A 393 2.51 7.88 1.48
CA GLU A 393 1.25 7.74 2.19
C GLU A 393 1.49 7.37 3.66
N THR A 394 1.97 8.34 4.43
CA THR A 394 2.18 8.19 5.87
C THR A 394 0.86 8.20 6.63
N TYR A 395 0.55 7.09 7.28
CA TYR A 395 -0.45 7.05 8.35
C TYR A 395 0.13 7.60 9.66
N MET A 396 -0.60 8.52 10.26
CA MET A 396 -0.24 9.16 11.53
C MET A 396 -1.27 8.81 12.60
N GLY A 397 -0.82 8.69 13.85
CA GLY A 397 -1.74 8.58 14.99
C GLY A 397 -2.48 9.91 15.25
N ARG A 398 -3.22 9.96 16.36
CA ARG A 398 -4.07 11.12 16.69
C ARG A 398 -3.45 12.08 17.71
N THR A 399 -2.19 11.85 18.10
CA THR A 399 -1.50 12.68 19.12
C THR A 399 -0.29 13.37 18.52
N PHE A 400 0.13 14.47 19.12
CA PHE A 400 1.32 15.20 18.71
C PHE A 400 2.57 14.31 18.77
N GLU A 401 2.72 13.52 19.84
CA GLU A 401 3.84 12.60 20.02
C GLU A 401 3.88 11.57 18.90
N SER A 402 2.72 11.03 18.51
CA SER A 402 2.66 10.07 17.40
C SER A 402 3.09 10.69 16.06
N HIS A 403 2.76 11.96 15.80
CA HIS A 403 3.21 12.65 14.58
C HIS A 403 4.73 12.87 14.62
N ARG A 404 5.23 13.45 15.72
CA ARG A 404 6.66 13.72 15.92
C ARG A 404 7.50 12.45 15.80
N ASP A 405 7.10 11.38 16.51
CA ASP A 405 7.84 10.13 16.56
C ASP A 405 7.84 9.45 15.19
N GLN A 406 6.74 9.53 14.42
CA GLN A 406 6.70 9.04 13.04
C GLN A 406 7.68 9.78 12.12
N PHE A 407 7.73 11.11 12.19
CA PHE A 407 8.69 11.89 11.39
C PHE A 407 10.14 11.57 11.75
N TRP A 408 10.46 11.59 13.05
CA TRP A 408 11.84 11.38 13.50
C TRP A 408 12.33 9.95 13.23
N THR A 409 11.46 8.96 13.45
CA THR A 409 11.79 7.55 13.20
C THR A 409 12.13 7.34 11.73
N GLN A 410 11.37 7.95 10.84
CA GLN A 410 11.48 7.70 9.41
C GLN A 410 12.62 8.49 8.76
N MET A 411 12.87 9.71 9.25
CA MET A 411 14.11 10.42 8.98
C MET A 411 15.33 9.61 9.43
N GLY A 412 15.32 9.07 10.66
CA GLY A 412 16.40 8.21 11.17
C GLY A 412 16.59 6.90 10.39
N ARG A 413 15.51 6.42 9.76
CA ARG A 413 15.52 5.28 8.83
C ARG A 413 16.06 5.61 7.45
N GLY A 414 16.35 6.88 7.16
CA GLY A 414 16.98 7.35 5.93
C GLY A 414 16.01 7.78 4.85
N LEU A 415 14.74 8.07 5.18
CA LEU A 415 13.83 8.74 4.26
C LEU A 415 14.22 10.22 4.11
N ASN A 416 13.84 10.80 2.98
CA ASN A 416 14.09 12.20 2.60
C ASN A 416 12.82 13.02 2.53
N ALA A 417 11.65 12.38 2.43
CA ALA A 417 10.37 13.06 2.43
C ALA A 417 9.26 12.17 3.00
N LYS A 418 8.21 12.83 3.47
CA LYS A 418 6.96 12.20 3.92
C LYS A 418 5.75 12.97 3.47
N PHE A 419 4.75 12.21 3.06
CA PHE A 419 3.48 12.73 2.63
C PHE A 419 2.39 12.18 3.53
N ARG A 420 1.77 13.07 4.31
CA ARG A 420 0.60 12.69 5.09
C ARG A 420 -0.55 12.41 4.14
N VAL A 421 -1.18 11.25 4.30
CA VAL A 421 -2.46 10.99 3.66
C VAL A 421 -3.59 11.58 4.47
N GLN A 422 -4.43 12.34 3.77
CA GLN A 422 -5.74 12.82 4.18
C GLN A 422 -5.87 13.35 5.62
N VAL A 423 -6.07 14.67 5.74
CA VAL A 423 -6.68 15.27 6.93
C VAL A 423 -8.19 15.29 6.70
N GLU A 424 -8.89 14.17 6.91
CA GLU A 424 -10.33 14.27 7.07
C GLU A 424 -10.61 15.01 8.39
N PRO A 425 -11.44 16.06 8.39
CA PRO A 425 -12.05 16.49 9.62
C PRO A 425 -12.87 15.32 10.16
N ALA A 426 -12.59 14.92 11.39
CA ALA A 426 -13.33 13.86 12.07
C ALA A 426 -14.82 14.24 12.14
N GLY A 427 -15.64 13.77 11.20
CA GLY A 427 -17.08 14.01 11.24
C GLY A 427 -17.86 14.01 9.92
N VAL A 428 -17.22 14.02 8.75
CA VAL A 428 -17.97 14.17 7.46
C VAL A 428 -17.60 13.10 6.43
N GLY A 429 -17.64 11.84 6.83
CA GLY A 429 -17.75 10.73 5.87
C GLY A 429 -19.22 10.43 5.55
N PRO A 430 -19.62 10.20 4.29
CA PRO A 430 -20.93 9.63 4.02
C PRO A 430 -20.99 8.24 4.65
N ARG A 431 -22.09 7.94 5.35
CA ARG A 431 -22.43 6.59 5.84
C ARG A 431 -22.04 5.52 4.81
N MET A 432 -20.97 4.77 5.08
CA MET A 432 -20.85 3.39 4.60
C MET A 432 -21.85 2.51 5.38
N GLU A 433 -23.14 2.77 5.21
CA GLU A 433 -24.18 1.78 5.49
C GLU A 433 -24.26 0.83 4.30
N ARG A 434 -23.41 -0.20 4.32
CA ARG A 434 -23.71 -1.60 3.93
C ARG A 434 -22.41 -2.36 3.69
N THR A 435 -21.86 -2.91 4.78
CA THR A 435 -21.52 -4.33 5.00
C THR A 435 -20.59 -4.39 6.21
N TRP A 436 -21.09 -3.99 7.37
CA TRP A 436 -20.44 -4.31 8.64
C TRP A 436 -21.37 -5.25 9.40
N SER A 437 -21.04 -6.54 9.36
CA SER A 437 -21.61 -7.51 10.30
C SER A 437 -20.75 -7.45 11.58
N PRO A 438 -21.31 -7.05 12.73
CA PRO A 438 -20.56 -6.99 13.97
C PRO A 438 -20.19 -8.41 14.41
N GLY A 439 -18.89 -8.73 14.47
CA GLY A 439 -18.44 -10.04 14.97
C GLY A 439 -17.08 -10.56 14.51
N ARG A 440 -16.33 -9.84 13.65
CA ARG A 440 -14.94 -10.22 13.33
C ARG A 440 -14.01 -9.03 13.53
N SER A 441 -13.30 -9.02 14.66
CA SER A 441 -12.07 -8.23 14.80
C SER A 441 -11.08 -8.64 13.72
N PRO A 442 -10.34 -7.71 13.10
CA PRO A 442 -9.15 -8.07 12.35
C PRO A 442 -8.15 -8.65 13.35
N LEU A 443 -7.81 -9.93 13.15
CA LEU A 443 -6.74 -10.62 13.84
C LEU A 443 -5.42 -9.88 13.56
N ILE A 444 -5.04 -9.01 14.50
CA ILE A 444 -3.64 -8.72 14.77
C ILE A 444 -3.04 -10.07 15.18
N THR A 445 -2.23 -10.66 14.31
CA THR A 445 -1.42 -11.83 14.66
C THR A 445 -0.29 -11.34 15.57
N THR A 446 -0.60 -11.24 16.86
CA THR A 446 0.42 -11.20 17.90
C THR A 446 1.14 -12.55 17.92
N LEU A 447 2.41 -12.54 17.54
CA LEU A 447 3.35 -13.61 17.92
C LEU A 447 3.43 -13.61 19.46
N PRO A 448 3.21 -14.73 20.16
CA PRO A 448 3.43 -14.78 21.59
C PRO A 448 4.94 -14.79 21.87
N LEU A 449 5.38 -13.81 22.67
CA LEU A 449 6.60 -13.88 23.46
C LEU A 449 6.58 -15.17 24.29
N VAL A 450 7.47 -16.11 23.97
CA VAL A 450 7.71 -17.30 24.79
C VAL A 450 8.62 -16.87 25.93
N ASP A 451 8.06 -16.91 27.14
CA ASP A 451 8.77 -16.72 28.39
C ASP A 451 9.75 -17.90 28.60
N ALA A 452 11.03 -17.56 28.71
CA ALA A 452 12.13 -18.52 28.82
C ALA A 452 12.27 -19.00 30.27
N GLN A 453 11.29 -19.74 30.81
CA GLN A 453 11.44 -20.35 32.14
C GLN A 453 10.50 -21.51 32.50
N SER A 454 10.27 -22.49 31.61
CA SER A 454 9.88 -23.84 32.09
C SER A 454 9.94 -24.91 30.98
N LEU A 455 11.07 -25.60 30.83
CA LEU A 455 11.14 -26.87 30.11
C LEU A 455 11.92 -27.89 30.96
N ARG A 456 11.19 -28.78 31.63
CA ARG A 456 11.65 -30.11 32.05
C ARG A 456 10.63 -31.13 31.51
N HIS A 457 11.15 -32.12 30.76
CA HIS A 457 10.67 -33.51 30.51
C HIS A 457 9.15 -33.80 30.59
N THR A 458 8.44 -34.51 29.69
CA THR A 458 8.72 -35.57 28.69
C THR A 458 7.38 -35.87 27.94
N PRO A 459 7.34 -36.66 26.84
CA PRO A 459 6.29 -36.62 25.81
C PRO A 459 5.21 -37.71 25.94
N LYS A 460 3.96 -37.43 25.52
CA LYS A 460 3.01 -38.42 24.98
C LYS A 460 1.91 -37.76 24.13
N GLY A 461 1.57 -38.40 23.00
CA GLY A 461 0.17 -38.60 22.62
C GLY A 461 -0.38 -37.73 21.49
N ILE A 462 -0.41 -38.33 20.30
CA ILE A 462 -1.24 -38.05 19.12
C ILE A 462 -2.72 -37.86 19.50
N ASP A 463 -3.42 -36.87 18.95
CA ASP A 463 -4.66 -37.12 18.19
C ASP A 463 -5.15 -35.93 17.34
N ARG A 464 -5.70 -36.31 16.19
CA ARG A 464 -6.35 -35.46 15.18
C ARG A 464 -7.75 -35.04 15.63
N HIS A 465 -8.21 -33.86 15.22
CA HIS A 465 -9.63 -33.67 14.91
C HIS A 465 -9.87 -32.58 13.85
N ASP A 466 -10.52 -33.02 12.78
CA ASP A 466 -11.17 -32.23 11.73
C ASP A 466 -12.48 -31.56 12.22
N GLY A 467 -12.91 -30.54 11.48
CA GLY A 467 -14.22 -30.61 10.84
C GLY A 467 -15.38 -29.83 11.45
N CYS A 468 -15.78 -28.78 10.73
CA CYS A 468 -17.07 -28.09 10.86
C CYS A 468 -18.26 -29.08 10.78
N GLN A 469 -19.25 -28.92 11.67
CA GLN A 469 -20.58 -29.50 11.51
C GLN A 469 -21.66 -28.44 11.77
N ALA A 470 -22.60 -28.35 10.82
CA ALA A 470 -23.73 -27.44 10.82
C ALA A 470 -24.80 -27.85 11.85
N ARG A 471 -25.47 -26.85 12.44
CA ARG A 471 -26.63 -27.00 13.35
C ARG A 471 -27.91 -26.60 12.61
N ASP A 472 -29.05 -27.18 12.98
CA ASP A 472 -30.36 -26.80 12.44
C ASP A 472 -30.87 -25.46 13.03
N ALA A 473 -31.95 -24.94 12.42
CA ALA A 473 -32.50 -23.61 12.70
C ALA A 473 -33.15 -23.42 14.09
N GLN A 474 -33.10 -24.43 14.97
CA GLN A 474 -33.47 -24.32 16.38
C GLN A 474 -32.39 -24.81 17.35
N GLY A 475 -31.16 -25.03 16.86
CA GLY A 475 -29.97 -25.17 17.69
C GLY A 475 -29.92 -26.45 18.54
N ARG A 476 -30.69 -27.50 18.20
CA ARG A 476 -30.67 -28.77 18.92
C ARG A 476 -29.93 -29.83 18.11
N ARG A 477 -29.16 -30.69 18.80
CA ARG A 477 -28.51 -31.84 18.17
C ARG A 477 -29.50 -33.02 18.13
N PRO A 478 -29.69 -33.72 17.00
CA PRO A 478 -30.49 -34.93 16.97
C PRO A 478 -29.80 -36.05 17.75
N ILE A 479 -30.57 -36.73 18.62
CA ILE A 479 -30.16 -37.95 19.31
C ILE A 479 -30.64 -39.13 18.46
N LEU A 480 -29.73 -40.00 18.02
CA LEU A 480 -30.07 -41.30 17.42
C LEU A 480 -29.36 -42.43 18.19
N PRO A 481 -30.03 -43.58 18.40
CA PRO A 481 -29.54 -44.67 19.25
C PRO A 481 -28.52 -45.58 18.52
N PRO A 482 -27.73 -46.37 19.26
CA PRO A 482 -26.59 -47.10 18.70
C PRO A 482 -26.97 -48.51 18.21
N GLY A 483 -26.39 -48.89 17.06
CA GLY A 483 -26.17 -50.30 16.70
C GLY A 483 -26.77 -50.75 15.38
N SER A 484 -25.93 -50.89 14.35
CA SER A 484 -25.82 -52.13 13.54
C SER A 484 -24.75 -51.97 12.46
N ARG A 485 -24.07 -53.08 12.21
CA ARG A 485 -22.86 -53.27 11.40
C ARG A 485 -23.19 -53.60 9.94
N HIS A 486 -22.13 -53.59 9.11
CA HIS A 486 -21.96 -54.30 7.83
C HIS A 486 -22.75 -53.74 6.63
N GLN A 487 -22.35 -53.86 5.37
CA GLN A 487 -21.15 -54.26 4.63
C GLN A 487 -21.43 -53.85 3.17
N ALA A 488 -20.37 -53.55 2.42
CA ALA A 488 -20.13 -53.94 1.01
C ALA A 488 -21.15 -53.65 -0.13
N ARG A 489 -20.58 -52.97 -1.14
CA ARG A 489 -20.50 -53.31 -2.59
C ARG A 489 -21.72 -53.14 -3.53
N CYS A 490 -21.39 -52.41 -4.60
CA CYS A 490 -21.61 -52.66 -6.03
C CYS A 490 -23.04 -52.71 -6.61
N GLY A 491 -23.28 -51.82 -7.59
CA GLY A 491 -23.76 -52.22 -8.91
C GLY A 491 -25.07 -51.61 -9.40
N GLY A 492 -24.98 -50.88 -10.53
CA GLY A 492 -25.80 -51.18 -11.71
C GLY A 492 -26.93 -50.23 -12.12
N ALA A 493 -26.89 -49.86 -13.41
CA ALA A 493 -27.97 -49.45 -14.34
C ALA A 493 -28.66 -48.09 -14.07
N GLY A 494 -28.63 -47.12 -15.00
CA GLY A 494 -29.42 -47.06 -16.25
C GLY A 494 -30.55 -46.04 -16.00
N PHE A 495 -30.79 -44.98 -16.77
CA PHE A 495 -31.24 -44.95 -18.17
C PHE A 495 -31.35 -43.46 -18.61
N VAL A 496 -31.16 -43.20 -19.89
CA VAL A 496 -31.47 -41.95 -20.61
C VAL A 496 -32.97 -41.97 -21.00
N PRO A 497 -33.66 -40.82 -21.16
CA PRO A 497 -34.08 -40.51 -22.53
C PRO A 497 -33.93 -39.02 -22.90
N HIS A 498 -33.88 -38.85 -24.21
CA HIS A 498 -33.58 -37.65 -25.00
C HIS A 498 -34.91 -37.04 -25.52
N PRO A 499 -34.93 -36.15 -26.55
CA PRO A 499 -35.49 -34.79 -26.49
C PRO A 499 -36.78 -34.59 -27.33
N ALA A 500 -37.33 -33.37 -27.37
CA ALA A 500 -38.08 -32.90 -28.54
C ALA A 500 -38.14 -31.36 -28.65
N THR A 501 -37.83 -30.92 -29.86
CA THR A 501 -37.94 -29.61 -30.50
C THR A 501 -39.39 -29.24 -30.88
N GLY A 502 -39.67 -27.95 -31.10
CA GLY A 502 -40.82 -27.53 -31.90
C GLY A 502 -41.07 -26.01 -31.92
N ALA A 503 -40.85 -25.38 -33.08
CA ALA A 503 -41.12 -23.97 -33.38
C ALA A 503 -42.50 -23.77 -34.06
N CYS A 504 -43.11 -22.58 -33.92
CA CYS A 504 -43.61 -21.71 -35.02
C CYS A 504 -44.73 -20.72 -34.62
N HIS A 505 -44.48 -19.44 -34.96
CA HIS A 505 -45.35 -18.33 -35.41
C HIS A 505 -46.87 -18.24 -35.17
N ARG A 506 -47.32 -17.02 -34.81
CA ARG A 506 -48.25 -16.06 -35.50
C ARG A 506 -48.81 -15.09 -34.43
N THR A 507 -49.22 -13.83 -34.60
CA THR A 507 -49.30 -12.77 -35.63
C THR A 507 -49.78 -11.52 -34.88
N ALA A 508 -49.52 -10.34 -35.46
CA ALA A 508 -49.86 -9.01 -34.98
C ALA A 508 -51.36 -8.69 -34.86
N SER A 509 -51.72 -7.73 -34.00
CA SER A 509 -52.62 -6.59 -34.29
C SER A 509 -52.81 -5.68 -33.05
N SER A 510 -52.92 -4.37 -33.34
CA SER A 510 -53.23 -3.18 -32.51
C SER A 510 -52.18 -2.69 -31.52
#